data_AF-A0A5D3KKN5-F1
#
_entry.id   AF-A0A5D3KKN5-F1
#
_cell.length_a   1.000
_cell.length_b   1.000
_cell.length_c   1.000
_cell.angle_alpha   90.00
_cell.angle_beta   90.00
_cell.angle_gamma   90.00
#
_symmetry.space_group_name_H-M   'P 1'
#
loop_
_entity.id
_entity.type
_entity.pdbx_description
1 polymer ?
#
loop_
_entity_poly.entity_id
_entity_poly.type
_entity_poly.pdbx_seq_one_letter_code
_entity_poly.pdbx_strand_id
1 'polypeptide(L)' 'MTNDTAVFDAMRPDRERAEREWAGQMGTRNAIKRDGLEIDAASLAFCPHEWINSDGDVDLELVRKFPLMLAL' A
#
# COMPACT_ATOMS: atom_id res chain seq x y z
N MET A 1 14.43 4.07 12.99
CA MET A 1 13.36 3.89 11.99
C MET A 1 12.06 4.28 12.67
N THR A 2 11.39 5.29 12.15
CA THR A 2 10.05 5.69 12.60
C THR A 2 9.07 5.25 11.54
N ASN A 3 7.97 4.62 11.93
CA ASN A 3 6.90 4.24 11.01
C ASN A 3 5.97 5.45 10.86
N ASP A 4 6.37 6.42 10.05
CA ASP A 4 5.68 7.71 9.89
C ASP A 4 5.05 7.90 8.51
N THR A 5 5.33 7.00 7.57
CA THR A 5 4.80 7.08 6.21
C THR A 5 3.52 6.29 6.08
N ALA A 6 2.40 7.00 5.90
CA ALA A 6 1.08 6.41 5.71
C ALA A 6 0.97 5.74 4.33
N VAL A 7 0.59 4.46 4.36
CA VAL A 7 0.44 3.60 3.20
C VAL A 7 -0.89 2.85 3.28
N PHE A 8 -1.37 2.40 2.12
CA PHE A 8 -2.66 1.73 2.00
C PHE A 8 -2.53 0.53 1.07
N ASP A 9 -3.41 -0.45 1.23
CA ASP A 9 -3.63 -1.47 0.21
C ASP A 9 -4.24 -0.84 -1.04
N ALA A 10 -3.61 -1.13 -2.17
CA ALA A 10 -4.15 -0.79 -3.47
C ALA A 10 -5.13 -1.88 -3.92
N MET A 11 -6.27 -1.45 -4.43
CA MET A 11 -7.34 -2.30 -4.90
C MET A 11 -7.54 -2.11 -6.40
N ARG A 12 -7.74 -3.22 -7.11
CA ARG A 12 -8.20 -3.22 -8.50
C ARG A 12 -9.73 -3.24 -8.51
N PRO A 13 -10.37 -2.34 -9.27
CA PRO A 13 -11.80 -2.45 -9.52
C PRO A 13 -12.04 -3.71 -10.36
N ASP A 14 -12.78 -4.68 -9.82
CA ASP A 14 -13.34 -5.74 -10.63
C ASP A 14 -14.48 -5.13 -11.47
N ARG A 15 -14.43 -5.30 -12.80
CA ARG A 15 -15.45 -4.76 -13.71
C ARG A 15 -16.64 -5.69 -13.85
N GLU A 16 -16.47 -6.96 -13.51
CA GLU A 16 -17.49 -8.01 -13.65
C GLU A 16 -18.20 -8.26 -12.32
N ARG A 17 -17.54 -8.00 -11.19
CA ARG A 17 -18.11 -8.07 -9.85
C ARG A 17 -18.09 -6.68 -9.22
N ALA A 18 -19.13 -6.32 -8.47
CA ALA A 18 -19.13 -5.08 -7.66
C ALA A 18 -18.14 -5.14 -6.46
N GLU A 19 -17.17 -6.06 -6.54
CA GLU A 19 -16.16 -6.35 -5.54
C GLU A 19 -14.86 -5.65 -5.93
N ARG A 20 -14.01 -5.37 -4.93
CA ARG A 20 -12.68 -4.82 -5.14
C ARG A 20 -11.69 -5.91 -4.80
N GLU A 21 -10.73 -6.14 -5.67
CA GLU A 21 -9.71 -7.16 -5.45
C GLU A 21 -8.40 -6.49 -5.04
N TRP A 22 -7.63 -7.14 -4.17
CA TRP A 22 -6.32 -6.63 -3.80
C TRP A 22 -5.39 -6.62 -5.02
N ALA A 23 -4.76 -5.47 -5.28
CA ALA A 23 -3.95 -5.25 -6.49
C ALA A 23 -2.57 -5.90 -6.43
N GLY A 24 -2.21 -6.52 -5.30
CA GLY A 24 -0.88 -7.07 -5.09
C GLY A 24 0.15 -6.04 -4.65
N GLN A 25 -0.25 -4.83 -4.27
CA GLN A 25 0.67 -3.77 -3.86
C GLN A 25 0.08 -2.87 -2.77
N MET A 26 0.99 -2.26 -2.01
CA MET A 26 0.71 -1.19 -1.06
C MET A 26 1.49 0.05 -1.46
N GLY A 27 0.95 1.22 -1.18
CA GLY A 27 1.62 2.46 -1.51
C GLY A 27 1.02 3.67 -0.83
N THR A 28 1.66 4.81 -1.03
CA THR A 28 1.09 6.09 -0.63
C THR A 28 -0.19 6.37 -1.40
N ARG A 29 -1.07 7.20 -0.84
CA ARG A 29 -2.31 7.63 -1.51
C ARG A 29 -2.04 8.22 -2.91
N ASN A 30 -0.93 8.92 -3.10
CA ASN A 30 -0.60 9.54 -4.37
C ASN A 30 -0.14 8.51 -5.40
N ALA A 31 0.67 7.52 -5.01
CA ALA A 31 1.11 6.44 -5.89
C ALA A 31 -0.08 5.61 -6.39
N ILE A 32 -0.95 5.17 -5.47
CA ILE A 32 -2.13 4.36 -5.82
C ILE A 32 -3.05 5.09 -6.82
N LYS A 33 -3.29 6.39 -6.59
CA LYS A 33 -4.10 7.22 -7.51
C LYS A 33 -3.43 7.42 -8.87
N ARG A 34 -2.12 7.63 -8.91
CA ARG A 34 -1.35 7.77 -10.15
C ARG A 34 -1.48 6.52 -11.01
N ASP A 35 -1.50 5.35 -10.38
CA ASP A 35 -1.59 4.06 -11.04
C ASP A 35 -3.02 3.69 -11.44
N GLY A 36 -4.00 4.56 -11.18
CA GLY A 36 -5.41 4.34 -11.52
C GLY A 36 -6.09 3.27 -10.67
N LEU A 37 -5.52 2.96 -9.51
CA LEU A 37 -6.05 1.99 -8.55
C LEU A 37 -6.92 2.69 -7.49
N GLU A 38 -7.72 1.90 -6.79
CA GLU A 38 -8.50 2.36 -5.66
C GLU A 38 -7.73 2.11 -4.35
N ILE A 39 -8.01 2.92 -3.34
CA ILE A 39 -7.49 2.71 -1.99
C ILE A 39 -8.52 1.92 -1.22
N ASP A 40 -8.10 0.84 -0.55
CA ASP A 40 -8.96 0.28 0.50
C ASP A 40 -9.03 1.26 1.68
N ALA A 41 -10.24 1.75 1.96
CA ALA A 41 -10.46 2.72 3.03
C ALA A 41 -10.19 2.14 4.42
N ALA A 42 -10.17 0.81 4.57
CA ALA A 42 -9.91 0.13 5.83
C ALA A 42 -8.41 -0.18 6.07
N SER A 43 -7.54 -0.03 5.07
CA SER A 43 -6.16 -0.58 5.09
C SER A 43 -5.06 0.43 5.46
N LEU A 44 -5.36 1.39 6.34
CA LEU A 44 -4.33 2.34 6.78
C LEU A 44 -3.23 1.60 7.54
N ALA A 45 -1.99 1.73 7.06
CA ALA A 45 -0.80 1.28 7.76
C ALA A 45 0.30 2.35 7.70
N PHE A 46 1.31 2.18 8.55
CA PHE A 46 2.50 3.02 8.59
C PHE A 46 3.76 2.17 8.47
N CYS A 47 4.67 2.59 7.60
CA CYS A 47 5.98 1.95 7.42
C CYS A 47 7.11 2.98 7.53
N PRO A 48 8.37 2.52 7.68
CA PRO A 48 9.54 3.37 7.52
C PRO A 48 9.54 4.03 6.14
N HIS A 49 9.90 5.31 6.08
CA HIS A 49 10.05 6.02 4.80
C HIS A 49 11.02 5.32 3.84
N GLU A 50 12.04 4.65 4.38
CA GLU A 50 13.06 3.90 3.64
C GLU A 50 12.50 2.69 2.88
N TRP A 51 11.26 2.27 3.16
CA TRP A 51 10.59 1.17 2.47
C TRP A 51 9.82 1.64 1.23
N ILE A 52 9.71 2.95 1.03
CA ILE A 52 9.02 3.54 -0.10
C ILE A 52 10.01 3.72 -1.24
N ASN A 53 9.70 3.16 -2.40
CA ASN A 53 10.49 3.36 -3.61
C ASN A 53 10.28 4.79 -4.17
N SER A 54 11.02 5.15 -5.22
CA SER A 54 10.89 6.45 -5.88
C SER A 54 9.49 6.75 -6.43
N ASP A 55 8.69 5.71 -6.64
CA ASP A 55 7.35 5.76 -7.19
C ASP A 55 6.26 5.91 -6.12
N GLY A 56 6.63 5.80 -4.83
CA GLY A 56 5.71 5.92 -3.71
C GLY A 56 5.06 4.61 -3.29
N ASP A 57 5.55 3.48 -3.79
CA ASP A 57 5.09 2.12 -3.46
C ASP A 57 5.97 1.48 -2.39
N VAL A 58 5.36 0.61 -1.59
CA VAL A 58 6.03 -0.13 -0.52
C VAL A 58 6.77 -1.33 -1.11
N ASP A 59 8.03 -1.50 -0.72
CA ASP A 59 8.76 -2.74 -0.98
C ASP A 59 8.19 -3.90 -0.14
N LEU A 60 7.40 -4.77 -0.79
CA LEU A 60 6.77 -5.91 -0.15
C LEU A 60 7.77 -6.97 0.35
N GLU A 61 8.99 -7.03 -0.20
CA GLU A 61 10.01 -7.94 0.32
C GLU A 61 10.49 -7.47 1.70
N LEU A 62 10.57 -6.16 1.94
CA LEU A 62 10.86 -5.61 3.26
C LEU A 62 9.71 -5.85 4.24
N VAL A 63 8.46 -5.73 3.80
CA VAL A 63 7.27 -6.08 4.61
C VAL A 63 7.31 -7.56 5.01
N ARG A 64 7.61 -8.46 4.08
CA ARG A 64 7.73 -9.91 4.36
C ARG A 64 8.88 -10.23 5.32
N LYS A 65 10.00 -9.53 5.18
CA LYS A 65 11.19 -9.74 6.02
C LYS A 65 11.00 -9.17 7.43
N PHE A 66 10.24 -8.09 7.58
CA PHE A 66 10.06 -7.39 8.85
C PHE A 66 8.58 -7.05 9.13
N PRO A 67 7.68 -8.03 9.24
CA PRO A 67 6.24 -7.80 9.31
C PRO A 67 5.80 -6.92 10.50
N LEU A 68 6.58 -6.90 11.60
CA LEU A 68 6.30 -6.08 12.78
C LEU A 68 6.60 -4.59 12.61
N MET A 69 7.30 -4.20 11.53
CA MET A 69 7.59 -2.78 11.24
C MET A 69 6.50 -2.14 10.37
N LEU A 70 5.49 -2.90 9.96
CA LEU A 70 4.25 -2.36 9.43
C LEU A 70 3.27 -2.16 10.59
N ALA A 71 3.00 -0.91 10.97
CA ALA A 71 2.06 -0.57 12.04
C ALA A 71 0.67 -0.35 11.45
N LEU A 72 -0.33 -1.06 11.97
CA LEU A 72 -1.75 -0.95 11.60
C LEU A 72 -2.49 0.04 12.52
#